data_AF-A0A965XP87-F1
#
_entry.id   AF-A0A965XP87-F1
#
_cell.length_a   1.000
_cell.length_b   1.000
_cell.length_c   1.000
_cell.angle_alpha   90.00
_cell.angle_beta   90.00
_cell.angle_gamma   90.00
#
_symmetry.space_group_name_H-M   'P 1'
#
loop_
_entity.id
_entity.type
_entity.pdbx_description
1 polymer ?
#
loop_
_entity_poly.entity_id
_entity_poly.type
_entity_poly.pdbx_seq_one_letter_code
_entity_poly.pdbx_strand_id
1 'polypeptide(L)'
;MNPNLLPEAESDESASSLIERLTNEILFFQKDLASKKLEISDLQAREDVAKGIFFPQEIHALKQECLRLATEVELRQKRIRRIQIEN
;
A
#
# COMPACT_ATOMS: atom_id res chain seq x y z
N MET A 1 3.06 -25.66 -32.37
CA MET A 1 3.76 -24.43 -31.95
C MET A 1 2.72 -23.51 -31.33
N ASN A 2 2.90 -23.09 -30.08
CA ASN A 2 2.10 -22.04 -29.49
C ASN A 2 3.08 -20.96 -29.02
N PRO A 3 3.21 -19.84 -29.75
CA PRO A 3 4.17 -18.80 -29.41
C PRO A 3 3.67 -18.08 -28.16
N ASN A 4 4.56 -18.04 -27.19
CA ASN A 4 4.48 -17.29 -25.96
C ASN A 4 4.07 -15.83 -26.27
N LEU A 5 2.81 -15.46 -26.03
CA LEU A 5 2.38 -14.06 -25.99
C LEU A 5 2.87 -13.48 -24.66
N LEU A 6 4.14 -13.10 -24.61
CA LEU A 6 4.61 -12.12 -23.66
C LEU A 6 3.93 -10.79 -24.00
N PRO A 7 3.33 -10.07 -23.05
CA PRO A 7 2.84 -8.73 -23.33
C PRO A 7 4.04 -7.83 -23.57
N GLU A 8 4.28 -7.50 -24.84
CA GLU A 8 5.11 -6.38 -25.27
C GLU A 8 4.48 -5.08 -24.74
N ALA A 9 5.12 -4.51 -23.72
CA ALA A 9 5.10 -3.08 -23.43
C ALA A 9 6.21 -2.81 -22.41
N GLU A 10 7.47 -2.99 -22.82
CA GLU A 10 8.56 -2.26 -22.18
C GLU A 10 8.35 -0.79 -22.56
N SER A 11 7.57 -0.11 -21.73
CA SER A 11 7.43 1.34 -21.77
C SER A 11 8.83 1.93 -21.68
N ASP A 12 9.18 2.78 -22.66
CA ASP A 12 10.35 3.67 -22.68
C ASP A 12 10.19 4.78 -21.60
N GLU A 13 9.77 4.38 -20.38
CA GLU A 13 9.63 5.25 -19.22
C GLU A 13 11.04 5.55 -18.72
N SER A 14 11.48 6.81 -18.82
CA SER A 14 12.75 7.22 -18.23
C SER A 14 12.82 6.85 -16.75
N ALA A 15 14.03 6.58 -16.24
CA ALA A 15 14.23 6.29 -14.82
C ALA A 15 13.61 7.38 -13.91
N SER A 16 13.66 8.65 -14.35
CA SER A 16 13.05 9.78 -13.65
C SER A 16 11.52 9.68 -13.57
N SER A 17 10.84 9.41 -14.68
CA SER A 17 9.37 9.28 -14.71
C SER A 17 8.89 8.07 -13.89
N LEU A 18 9.63 6.96 -13.94
CA LEU A 18 9.33 5.78 -13.13
C LEU A 18 9.46 6.07 -11.63
N ILE A 19 10.52 6.79 -11.21
CA ILE A 19 10.70 7.20 -9.82
C ILE A 19 9.56 8.14 -9.37
N GLU A 20 9.17 9.11 -10.21
CA GLU A 20 8.07 10.03 -9.90
C GLU A 20 6.75 9.29 -9.68
N ARG A 21 6.41 8.38 -10.59
CA ARG A 21 5.20 7.55 -10.46
C ARG A 21 5.22 6.70 -9.19
N LEU A 22 6.31 5.99 -8.93
CA LEU A 22 6.46 5.18 -7.71
C LEU A 22 6.37 6.03 -6.44
N THR A 23 6.87 7.28 -6.49
CA THR A 23 6.78 8.23 -5.38
C THR A 23 5.33 8.66 -5.14
N ASN A 24 4.57 8.95 -6.20
CA ASN A 24 3.15 9.28 -6.08
C ASN A 24 2.34 8.10 -5.55
N GLU A 25 2.63 6.87 -5.99
CA GLU A 25 2.02 5.66 -5.44
C GLU A 25 2.33 5.49 -3.94
N ILE A 26 3.57 5.76 -3.51
CA ILE A 26 3.93 5.74 -2.07
C ILE A 26 3.12 6.77 -1.28
N LEU A 27 3.03 8.01 -1.76
CA LEU A 27 2.28 9.07 -1.07
C LEU A 27 0.79 8.70 -0.94
N PHE A 28 0.21 8.12 -1.98
CA PHE A 28 -1.16 7.61 -1.95
C PHE A 28 -1.34 6.53 -0.87
N PHE A 29 -0.50 5.49 -0.85
CA PHE A 29 -0.62 4.43 0.15
C PHE A 29 -0.34 4.91 1.58
N GLN A 30 0.56 5.87 1.77
CA GLN A 30 0.81 6.47 3.07
C GLN A 30 -0.41 7.24 3.60
N LYS A 31 -1.10 7.98 2.72
CA LYS A 31 -2.35 8.67 3.07
C LYS A 31 -3.45 7.67 3.44
N ASP A 32 -3.62 6.62 2.65
CA ASP A 32 -4.61 5.58 2.93
C ASP A 32 -4.31 4.84 4.23
N LEU A 33 -3.04 4.52 4.48
CA LEU A 33 -2.61 3.88 5.74
C LEU A 33 -2.91 4.76 6.95
N ALA A 34 -2.65 6.08 6.86
CA ALA A 34 -3.00 7.01 7.93
C ALA A 34 -4.51 7.06 8.18
N SER A 35 -5.31 7.07 7.11
CA SER A 35 -6.78 7.03 7.19
C SER A 35 -7.27 5.73 7.88
N LYS A 36 -6.73 4.57 7.51
CA LYS A 36 -7.12 3.27 8.10
C LYS A 36 -6.73 3.17 9.58
N LYS A 37 -5.60 3.76 9.98
CA LYS A 37 -5.21 3.85 11.38
C LYS A 37 -6.15 4.72 12.20
N LEU A 38 -6.63 5.83 11.62
CA LEU A 38 -7.62 6.68 12.26
C LEU A 38 -8.94 5.92 12.45
N GLU A 39 -9.39 5.20 11.41
CA GLU A 39 -10.61 4.37 11.47
C GLU A 39 -10.53 3.27 12.55
N ILE A 40 -9.37 2.62 12.71
CA ILE A 40 -9.13 1.69 13.82
C ILE A 40 -9.28 2.40 15.17
N SER A 41 -8.66 3.56 15.33
CA SER A 41 -8.74 4.34 16.57
C SER A 41 -10.18 4.75 16.89
N ASP A 42 -10.95 5.14 15.89
CA ASP A 42 -12.35 5.53 16.03
C ASP A 42 -13.22 4.34 16.43
N LEU A 43 -13.01 3.17 15.84
CA LEU A 43 -13.72 1.95 16.23
C LEU A 43 -13.41 1.56 17.67
N GLN A 44 -12.13 1.57 18.06
CA GLN A 44 -11.71 1.28 19.43
C GLN A 44 -12.33 2.26 20.44
N ALA A 45 -12.41 3.55 20.12
CA ALA A 45 -13.04 4.55 20.98
C ALA A 45 -14.57 4.36 21.12
N ARG A 46 -15.19 3.67 20.16
CA ARG A 46 -16.63 3.34 20.18
C ARG A 46 -16.95 2.03 20.88
N GLU A 47 -15.96 1.21 21.20
CA GLU A 47 -16.17 -0.01 21.97
C GLU A 47 -16.66 0.32 23.39
N ASP A 48 -17.67 -0.42 23.86
CA ASP A 48 -18.24 -0.27 25.20
C ASP A 48 -18.41 -1.66 25.80
N VAL A 49 -17.43 -2.04 26.63
CA VAL A 49 -17.37 -3.36 27.27
C VAL A 49 -18.59 -3.61 28.14
N ALA A 50 -19.09 -2.59 28.84
CA ALA A 50 -20.23 -2.72 29.75
C ALA A 50 -21.53 -3.00 28.99
N LYS A 51 -21.63 -2.53 27.75
CA LYS A 51 -22.77 -2.78 26.86
C LYS A 51 -22.54 -3.93 25.87
N GLY A 52 -21.38 -4.58 25.91
CA GLY A 52 -21.01 -5.65 25.00
C GLY A 52 -20.81 -5.19 23.54
N ILE A 53 -20.46 -3.92 23.33
CA ILE A 53 -20.21 -3.36 21.99
C ILE A 53 -18.73 -3.51 21.66
N PHE A 54 -18.43 -4.27 20.61
CA PHE A 54 -17.07 -4.56 20.14
C PHE A 54 -17.02 -4.57 18.61
N PHE A 55 -15.86 -4.26 18.02
CA PHE A 55 -15.63 -4.27 16.57
C PHE A 55 -14.40 -5.11 16.16
N PRO A 56 -14.25 -6.36 16.64
CA PRO A 56 -13.02 -7.11 16.45
C PRO A 56 -12.77 -7.49 14.99
N GLN A 57 -13.83 -7.78 14.22
CA GLN A 57 -13.70 -8.18 12.82
C GLN A 57 -13.28 -7.00 11.94
N GLU A 58 -13.90 -5.85 12.16
CA GLU A 58 -13.63 -4.59 11.47
C GLU A 58 -12.21 -4.11 11.79
N ILE A 59 -11.84 -4.08 13.07
CA ILE A 59 -10.48 -3.70 13.49
C ILE A 59 -9.45 -4.67 12.91
N HIS A 60 -9.72 -5.97 12.90
CA HIS A 60 -8.81 -6.94 12.32
C HIS A 60 -8.65 -6.74 10.80
N ALA A 61 -9.75 -6.56 10.07
CA ALA A 61 -9.70 -6.30 8.63
C ALA A 61 -8.91 -5.03 8.30
N LEU A 62 -9.12 -3.95 9.05
CA LEU A 62 -8.36 -2.71 8.89
C LEU A 62 -6.87 -2.90 9.19
N LYS A 63 -6.52 -3.71 10.19
CA LYS A 63 -5.11 -4.03 10.50
C LYS A 63 -4.45 -4.83 9.39
N GLN A 64 -5.13 -5.80 8.80
CA GLN A 64 -4.62 -6.54 7.64
C GLN A 64 -4.39 -5.59 6.45
N GLU A 65 -5.32 -4.66 6.22
CA GLU A 65 -5.17 -3.67 5.17
C GLU A 65 -4.00 -2.71 5.43
N CYS A 66 -3.80 -2.28 6.69
CA CYS A 66 -2.62 -1.50 7.07
C CYS A 66 -1.31 -2.25 6.78
N LEU A 67 -1.25 -3.55 7.04
CA LEU A 67 -0.08 -4.38 6.73
C LEU A 67 0.18 -4.46 5.22
N ARG A 68 -0.89 -4.66 4.44
CA ARG A 68 -0.81 -4.70 2.97
C ARG A 68 -0.26 -3.38 2.44
N LEU A 69 -0.84 -2.24 2.84
CA LEU A 69 -0.41 -0.90 2.43
C LEU A 69 1.04 -0.61 2.82
N ALA A 70 1.46 -0.98 4.03
CA ALA A 70 2.85 -0.82 4.47
C ALA A 70 3.82 -1.62 3.58
N THR A 71 3.44 -2.85 3.22
CA THR A 71 4.23 -3.70 2.33
C THR A 71 4.35 -3.09 0.93
N GLU A 72 3.27 -2.54 0.38
CA GLU A 72 3.27 -1.87 -0.93
C GLU A 72 4.21 -0.65 -0.96
N VAL A 73 4.26 0.11 0.13
CA VAL A 73 5.21 1.22 0.31
C VAL A 73 6.64 0.72 0.31
N GLU A 74 6.94 -0.31 1.10
CA GLU A 74 8.30 -0.87 1.17
C GLU A 74 8.80 -1.42 -0.17
N LEU A 75 7.94 -2.13 -0.91
CA LEU A 75 8.27 -2.68 -2.22
C LEU A 75 8.66 -1.57 -3.21
N ARG A 76 7.91 -0.47 -3.22
CA ARG A 76 8.20 0.69 -4.09
C ARG A 76 9.44 1.44 -3.67
N GLN A 77 9.64 1.64 -2.37
CA GLN A 77 10.88 2.23 -1.87
C GLN A 77 12.11 1.38 -2.23
N LYS A 78 11.99 0.05 -2.18
CA LYS A 78 13.05 -0.87 -2.65
C LYS A 78 13.25 -0.75 -4.16
N ARG A 79 12.17 -0.62 -4.94
CA ARG A 79 12.25 -0.43 -6.39
C ARG A 79 12.93 0.89 -6.77
N ILE A 80 12.57 2.00 -6.14
CA ILE A 80 13.21 3.31 -6.34
C ILE A 80 14.70 3.22 -6.03
N ARG A 81 15.07 2.68 -4.85
CA ARG A 81 16.48 2.51 -4.47
C ARG A 81 17.27 1.70 -5.48
N ARG A 82 16.66 0.65 -6.04
CA ARG A 82 17.28 -0.18 -7.07
C ARG A 82 17.53 0.62 -8.36
N ILE A 83 16.53 1.36 -8.84
CA ILE A 83 16.66 2.22 -10.03
C ILE A 83 17.78 3.25 -9.83
N GLN A 84 17.88 3.86 -8.65
CA GLN A 84 18.91 4.84 -8.31
C GLN A 84 20.34 4.28 -8.24
N ILE A 85 20.50 2.97 -8.04
CA ILE A 85 21.82 2.31 -8.03
C ILE A 85 22.22 1.86 -9.45
N GLU A 86 21.23 1.51 -10.28
CA GLU A 86 21.43 0.96 -11.62
C GLU A 86 21.53 2.04 -12.72
N ASN A 87 21.18 3.30 -12.44
CA ASN A 87 21.29 4.46 -13.34
C ASN A 87 22.28 5.49 -12.78
#